data_AF-A0A813JH50-F1
#
_entry.id   AF-A0A813JH50-F1
#
_cell.length_a   1.000
_cell.length_b   1.000
_cell.length_c   1.000
_cell.angle_alpha   90.00
_cell.angle_beta   90.00
_cell.angle_gamma   90.00
#
_symmetry.space_group_name_H-M   'P 1'
#
loop_
_entity.id
_entity.type
_entity.pdbx_description
1 polymer ?
#
loop_
_entity_poly.entity_id
_entity_poly.type
_entity_poly.pdbx_seq_one_letter_code
_entity_poly.pdbx_strand_id
1 'polypeptide(L)'
;MRAVPPATAGGVGRCSGPDEGSRFWEVLRPQPVRWEPHLDARVLGTKRKGQRVACSEITFDGWLKLADEQGWMISDMQGIGDMGAVMRPANDHAIQLAIQEPQLQGICCLEVVYSQAAVRSAPSRDAPALCYRRKGEYVFARSQNFDGWLRLAGEDGCAGEDGWMLTFVPDHGTLLQPRLVEATIHLDLWALSDVWAGVRRLRRMLSPQEVAALKEAEEGVLLITGMDFEHHVLTGNAGPLVEDKVLLEEDLQRPEPWIRQRLFANTLHRMALEEPPLSNLLPADFKLTPRPPPLEFFRGKHGAHFDEPLDDLDVDGFAGAGSSSSSRGGRDSQSKVGTSESTREVFPAVSGGRKAENHEHVPGVLPQVFSEGFNGGYPAGLEGMFAGMRPNDDSDGFLVTQDGFVIDPLTQQPVGMLNPETGEFEELDEDDHVEVVMLQLGGKPCIMAPDGVIYDVATQAPLYRAAPDGVLYDIETDQPVGVLNLETQEVDPVVVETESVKNHTRHSFGFDDEPLSAFAWAERARELVTDDYFHQAASAFGEALKCCESERAVELDFECELLRGRAGCWRRVREFKSLLKDAEQLLVYDATDAEALEWRSLARRELGI
;
A
#
# COMPACT_ATOMS: atom_id res chain seq x y z
N MET A 1 -27.80 57.19 29.49
CA MET A 1 -27.84 55.90 30.22
C MET A 1 -28.25 54.83 29.23
N ARG A 2 -27.29 54.03 28.73
CA ARG A 2 -27.60 52.84 27.92
C ARG A 2 -27.56 51.63 28.86
N ALA A 3 -28.63 50.85 28.85
CA ALA A 3 -28.79 49.68 29.70
C ALA A 3 -27.76 48.60 29.33
N VAL A 4 -27.05 48.10 30.33
CA VAL A 4 -26.17 46.93 30.22
C VAL A 4 -27.08 45.69 30.24
N PRO A 5 -26.98 44.76 29.26
CA PRO A 5 -27.78 43.54 29.28
C PRO A 5 -27.31 42.62 30.42
N PRO A 6 -28.23 41.85 31.03
CA PRO A 6 -27.89 40.98 32.16
C PRO A 6 -27.01 39.82 31.70
N ALA A 7 -26.00 39.50 32.50
CA ALA A 7 -25.17 38.33 32.34
C ALA A 7 -26.05 37.06 32.38
N THR A 8 -26.10 36.34 31.26
CA THR A 8 -26.72 35.03 31.17
C THR A 8 -25.92 34.04 32.01
N ALA A 9 -26.54 33.54 33.08
CA ALA A 9 -26.02 32.45 33.87
C ALA A 9 -25.82 31.22 32.98
N GLY A 10 -24.59 30.70 32.93
CA GLY A 10 -24.24 29.49 32.19
C GLY A 10 -25.11 28.32 32.67
N GLY A 11 -26.07 27.92 31.84
CA GLY A 11 -26.83 26.71 32.04
C GLY A 11 -25.86 25.52 31.98
N VAL A 12 -25.79 24.74 33.04
CA VAL A 12 -25.16 23.43 33.06
C VAL A 12 -25.92 22.58 32.04
N GLY A 13 -25.38 22.50 30.81
CA GLY A 13 -25.94 21.69 29.74
C GLY A 13 -26.00 20.24 30.24
N ARG A 14 -27.18 19.63 30.14
CA ARG A 14 -27.30 18.18 30.36
C ARG A 14 -26.40 17.52 29.33
N CYS A 15 -25.35 16.85 29.79
CA CYS A 15 -24.52 15.99 28.97
C CYS A 15 -25.45 14.94 28.34
N SER A 16 -25.71 15.07 27.04
CA SER A 16 -26.16 13.96 26.20
C SER A 16 -25.24 12.77 26.51
N GLY A 17 -25.78 11.56 26.62
CA GLY A 17 -24.91 10.39 26.71
C GLY A 17 -23.91 10.36 25.53
N PRO A 18 -22.76 9.68 25.69
CA PRO A 18 -21.78 9.58 24.61
C PRO A 18 -22.45 9.01 23.36
N ASP A 19 -22.21 9.64 22.21
CA ASP A 19 -22.71 9.16 20.92
C ASP A 19 -22.23 7.72 20.69
N GLU A 20 -23.09 6.88 20.11
CA GLU A 20 -22.93 5.42 19.96
C GLU A 20 -21.64 5.01 19.21
N GLY A 21 -21.01 5.94 18.48
CA GLY A 21 -19.73 5.76 17.79
C GLY A 21 -18.48 6.22 18.56
N SER A 22 -18.61 6.69 19.80
CA SER A 22 -17.48 7.18 20.59
C SER A 22 -16.64 6.03 21.16
N ARG A 23 -15.33 6.23 21.30
CA ARG A 23 -14.41 5.31 21.98
C ARG A 23 -13.66 6.03 23.09
N PHE A 24 -13.43 5.35 24.20
CA PHE A 24 -12.70 5.92 25.33
C PHE A 24 -11.20 5.69 25.21
N TRP A 25 -10.43 6.74 25.45
CA TRP A 25 -8.97 6.72 25.47
C TRP A 25 -8.46 7.17 26.84
N GLU A 26 -7.39 6.55 27.30
CA GLU A 26 -6.67 6.92 28.52
C GLU A 26 -5.44 7.75 28.16
N VAL A 27 -5.30 8.89 28.82
CA VAL A 27 -4.17 9.81 28.67
C VAL A 27 -2.97 9.27 29.45
N LEU A 28 -1.87 8.91 28.78
CA LEU A 28 -0.69 8.30 29.41
C LEU A 28 0.28 9.32 30.02
N ARG A 29 0.28 10.54 29.47
CA ARG A 29 1.08 11.69 29.90
C ARG A 29 0.24 12.96 29.79
N PRO A 30 0.48 14.03 30.56
CA PRO A 30 -0.26 15.28 30.37
C PRO A 30 -0.20 15.74 28.91
N GLN A 31 -1.37 15.90 28.28
CA GLN A 31 -1.46 16.23 26.85
C GLN A 31 -2.28 17.51 26.62
N PRO A 32 -1.80 18.43 25.78
CA PRO A 32 -2.57 19.62 25.41
C PRO A 32 -3.76 19.24 24.53
N VAL A 33 -4.90 19.87 24.79
CA VAL A 33 -6.06 19.86 23.88
C VAL A 33 -5.89 21.04 22.93
N ARG A 34 -5.92 20.79 21.63
CA ARG A 34 -5.70 21.81 20.59
C ARG A 34 -6.96 22.10 19.81
N TRP A 35 -7.06 23.30 19.24
CA TRP A 35 -8.20 23.71 18.43
C TRP A 35 -8.30 22.96 17.10
N GLU A 36 -7.15 22.67 16.47
CA GLU A 36 -6.99 21.98 15.18
C GLU A 36 -5.98 20.83 15.33
N PRO A 37 -5.99 19.83 14.43
CA PRO A 37 -5.14 18.64 14.53
C PRO A 37 -3.71 18.90 14.01
N HIS A 38 -3.00 19.87 14.60
CA HIS A 38 -1.59 20.10 14.34
C HIS A 38 -0.89 20.77 15.54
N LEU A 39 0.44 20.67 15.61
CA LEU A 39 1.22 21.11 16.78
C LEU A 39 1.26 22.63 16.99
N ASP A 40 1.05 23.40 15.93
CA ASP A 40 0.99 24.87 16.03
C ASP A 40 -0.39 25.40 16.41
N ALA A 41 -1.41 24.52 16.47
CA ALA A 41 -2.77 24.92 16.78
C ALA A 41 -2.87 25.44 18.21
N ARG A 42 -3.70 26.47 18.39
CA ARG A 42 -3.99 27.09 19.70
C ARG A 42 -4.37 26.02 20.73
N VAL A 43 -3.71 26.04 21.88
CA VAL A 43 -4.03 25.19 23.02
C VAL A 43 -5.29 25.71 23.73
N LEU A 44 -6.27 24.83 23.90
CA LEU A 44 -7.54 25.08 24.59
C LEU A 44 -7.49 24.67 26.06
N GLY A 45 -6.67 23.67 26.38
CA GLY A 45 -6.52 23.15 27.73
C GLY A 45 -5.51 22.02 27.80
N THR A 46 -5.51 21.28 28.89
CA THR A 46 -4.63 20.12 29.10
C THR A 46 -5.40 19.02 29.82
N LYS A 47 -5.24 17.78 29.38
CA LYS A 47 -5.75 16.58 30.06
C LYS A 47 -4.66 15.96 30.91
N ARG A 48 -5.04 15.44 32.08
CA ARG A 48 -4.10 14.86 33.05
C ARG A 48 -3.85 13.39 32.73
N LYS A 49 -2.68 12.88 33.14
CA LYS A 49 -2.39 11.43 33.11
C LYS A 49 -3.47 10.63 33.86
N GLY A 50 -3.88 9.50 33.30
CA GLY A 50 -4.94 8.62 33.81
C GLY A 50 -6.36 9.13 33.52
N GLN A 51 -6.52 10.33 32.95
CA GLN A 51 -7.83 10.82 32.55
C GLN A 51 -8.35 10.02 31.36
N ARG A 52 -9.60 9.59 31.44
CA ARG A 52 -10.31 8.98 30.31
C ARG A 52 -11.06 10.07 29.54
N VAL A 53 -10.94 10.05 28.22
CA VAL A 53 -11.63 10.97 27.32
C VAL A 53 -12.39 10.18 26.27
N ALA A 54 -13.57 10.64 25.89
CA ALA A 54 -14.32 10.08 24.77
C ALA A 54 -13.87 10.76 23.48
N CYS A 55 -13.56 9.96 22.46
CA CYS A 55 -13.16 10.41 21.14
C CYS A 55 -14.15 9.89 20.09
N SER A 56 -14.40 10.67 19.05
CA SER A 56 -15.34 10.31 17.97
C SER A 56 -14.68 10.06 16.62
N GLU A 57 -13.45 10.53 16.43
CA GLU A 57 -12.75 10.53 15.15
C GLU A 57 -11.24 10.50 15.39
N ILE A 58 -10.49 9.91 14.45
CA ILE A 58 -9.03 9.92 14.41
C ILE A 58 -8.56 10.33 13.01
N THR A 59 -7.61 11.25 12.92
CA THR A 59 -6.94 11.57 11.65
C THR A 59 -5.89 10.50 11.30
N PHE A 60 -5.49 10.41 10.03
CA PHE A 60 -4.51 9.39 9.63
C PHE A 60 -3.09 9.64 10.15
N ASP A 61 -2.82 10.84 10.64
CA ASP A 61 -1.60 11.24 11.35
C ASP A 61 -1.76 11.20 12.89
N GLY A 62 -2.83 10.56 13.39
CA GLY A 62 -2.94 10.16 14.79
C GLY A 62 -3.58 11.17 15.75
N TRP A 63 -4.26 12.21 15.25
CA TRP A 63 -5.01 13.14 16.11
C TRP A 63 -6.41 12.64 16.40
N LEU A 64 -6.74 12.52 17.69
CA LEU A 64 -8.05 12.15 18.21
C LEU A 64 -8.91 13.38 18.44
N LYS A 65 -10.11 13.38 17.86
CA LYS A 65 -11.13 14.38 18.11
C LYS A 65 -11.92 14.05 19.36
N LEU A 66 -12.07 15.01 20.27
CA LEU A 66 -12.85 14.84 21.48
C LEU A 66 -14.36 14.87 21.17
N ALA A 67 -15.12 13.95 21.76
CA ALA A 67 -16.56 13.83 21.55
C ALA A 67 -17.36 14.79 22.44
N ASP A 68 -16.94 14.91 23.70
CA ASP A 68 -17.69 15.66 24.74
C ASP A 68 -17.32 17.16 24.81
N GLU A 69 -16.23 17.56 24.16
CA GLU A 69 -15.74 18.93 24.16
C GLU A 69 -15.03 19.24 22.85
N GLN A 70 -14.83 20.54 22.58
CA GLN A 70 -14.09 20.95 21.40
C GLN A 70 -12.60 20.71 21.58
N GLY A 71 -12.00 20.02 20.61
CA GLY A 71 -10.56 19.99 20.42
C GLY A 71 -10.04 18.65 19.94
N TRP A 72 -8.73 18.64 19.74
CA TRP A 72 -7.95 17.51 19.24
C TRP A 72 -6.81 17.20 20.21
N MET A 73 -6.50 15.93 20.34
CA MET A 73 -5.36 15.44 21.11
C MET A 73 -4.60 14.43 20.28
N ILE A 74 -3.28 14.52 20.23
CA ILE A 74 -2.45 13.55 19.53
C ILE A 74 -2.40 12.24 20.33
N SER A 75 -2.56 11.11 19.66
CA SER A 75 -2.53 9.78 20.28
C SER A 75 -1.11 9.23 20.41
N ASP A 76 -0.26 9.54 19.45
CA ASP A 76 1.11 9.07 19.37
C ASP A 76 2.05 10.20 18.92
N MET A 77 3.13 10.39 19.67
CA MET A 77 4.19 11.37 19.39
C MET A 77 5.43 10.70 18.77
N GLN A 78 5.28 9.54 18.13
CA GLN A 78 6.36 8.93 17.34
C GLN A 78 7.04 9.98 16.45
N GLY A 79 8.38 9.97 16.40
CA GLY A 79 9.18 10.98 15.69
C GLY A 79 9.46 12.28 16.45
N ILE A 80 8.70 12.59 17.51
CA ILE A 80 8.92 13.80 18.33
C ILE A 80 9.51 13.40 19.68
N GLY A 81 10.84 13.37 19.75
CA GLY A 81 11.60 13.15 20.98
C GLY A 81 11.37 11.78 21.62
N ASP A 82 11.19 10.73 20.81
CA ASP A 82 11.01 9.33 21.23
C ASP A 82 9.93 9.12 22.30
N MET A 83 8.92 10.00 22.35
CA MET A 83 7.90 9.94 23.39
C MET A 83 6.93 8.75 23.23
N GLY A 84 6.81 8.22 22.01
CA GLY A 84 5.90 7.13 21.65
C GLY A 84 4.44 7.46 21.95
N ALA A 85 3.64 6.43 22.21
CA ALA A 85 2.22 6.57 22.52
C ALA A 85 1.98 7.46 23.75
N VAL A 86 1.21 8.52 23.57
CA VAL A 86 0.80 9.45 24.64
C VAL A 86 -0.65 9.23 25.08
N MET A 87 -1.42 8.49 24.29
CA MET A 87 -2.74 7.99 24.64
C MET A 87 -2.87 6.52 24.24
N ARG A 88 -3.74 5.79 24.93
CA ARG A 88 -4.09 4.41 24.55
C ARG A 88 -5.61 4.19 24.61
N PRO A 89 -6.16 3.23 23.87
CA PRO A 89 -7.53 2.77 24.09
C PRO A 89 -7.74 2.38 25.55
N ALA A 90 -8.82 2.86 26.17
CA ALA A 90 -9.09 2.59 27.58
C ALA A 90 -9.82 1.26 27.83
N ASN A 91 -10.24 0.57 26.76
CA ASN A 91 -10.84 -0.75 26.81
C ASN A 91 -9.89 -1.73 26.10
N ASP A 92 -9.80 -2.96 26.58
CA ASP A 92 -8.90 -3.99 26.03
C ASP A 92 -9.33 -4.53 24.66
N HIS A 93 -10.48 -4.08 24.14
CA HIS A 93 -10.90 -4.44 22.79
C HIS A 93 -10.08 -3.65 21.78
N ALA A 94 -9.40 -4.38 20.88
CA ALA A 94 -8.72 -3.78 19.75
C ALA A 94 -9.67 -2.86 18.99
N ILE A 95 -9.30 -1.58 18.85
CA ILE A 95 -10.06 -0.64 18.04
C ILE A 95 -9.83 -1.05 16.59
N GLN A 96 -10.86 -1.59 15.95
CA GLN A 96 -10.82 -1.91 14.53
C GLN A 96 -11.07 -0.62 13.74
N LEU A 97 -9.98 -0.02 13.26
CA LEU A 97 -10.03 1.09 12.31
C LEU A 97 -10.23 0.54 10.90
N ALA A 98 -10.91 1.32 10.04
CA ALA A 98 -11.03 0.98 8.63
C ALA A 98 -9.66 1.01 7.94
N ILE A 99 -8.80 1.94 8.34
CA ILE A 99 -7.40 2.02 7.92
C ILE A 99 -6.56 1.91 9.20
N GLN A 100 -5.82 0.82 9.33
CA GLN A 100 -5.00 0.58 10.52
C GLN A 100 -3.65 1.31 10.44
N GLU A 101 -3.11 1.42 9.23
CA GLU A 101 -1.80 2.00 8.99
C GLU A 101 -1.82 3.53 9.04
N PRO A 102 -0.93 4.15 9.82
CA PRO A 102 -0.81 5.61 9.85
C PRO A 102 -0.33 6.13 8.50
N GLN A 103 -0.89 7.26 8.08
CA GLN A 103 -0.50 7.92 6.82
C GLN A 103 0.33 9.15 7.14
N LEU A 104 1.59 9.15 6.71
CA LEU A 104 2.58 10.18 7.05
C LEU A 104 2.18 11.60 6.58
N GLN A 105 1.37 11.68 5.53
CA GLN A 105 0.88 12.94 4.98
C GLN A 105 -0.44 13.42 5.63
N GLY A 106 -0.98 12.67 6.61
CA GLY A 106 -2.27 12.95 7.24
C GLY A 106 -3.49 12.78 6.33
N ILE A 107 -3.29 12.16 5.17
CA ILE A 107 -4.31 11.91 4.16
C ILE A 107 -4.11 10.50 3.58
N CYS A 108 -5.21 9.79 3.34
CA CYS A 108 -5.22 8.45 2.77
C CYS A 108 -5.82 8.52 1.36
N CYS A 109 -5.16 7.91 0.38
CA CYS A 109 -5.71 7.71 -0.96
C CYS A 109 -6.36 6.32 -1.03
N LEU A 110 -7.62 6.26 -1.45
CA LEU A 110 -8.36 5.02 -1.61
C LEU A 110 -8.95 4.92 -3.02
N GLU A 111 -8.96 3.72 -3.56
CA GLU A 111 -9.68 3.40 -4.78
C GLU A 111 -11.07 2.87 -4.46
N VAL A 112 -12.07 3.36 -5.20
CA VAL A 112 -13.41 2.79 -5.15
C VAL A 112 -13.39 1.47 -5.92
N VAL A 113 -13.58 0.35 -5.22
CA VAL A 113 -13.53 -0.99 -5.82
C VAL A 113 -14.91 -1.55 -6.12
N TYR A 114 -15.93 -1.05 -5.42
CA TYR A 114 -17.32 -1.40 -5.68
C TYR A 114 -17.89 -0.59 -6.85
N SER A 115 -18.92 -1.12 -7.51
CA SER A 115 -19.54 -0.50 -8.70
C SER A 115 -19.86 0.99 -8.49
N GLN A 116 -20.44 1.33 -7.34
CA GLN A 116 -20.73 2.70 -6.93
C GLN A 116 -20.80 2.84 -5.41
N ALA A 117 -20.06 3.79 -4.84
CA ALA A 117 -20.06 4.10 -3.41
C ALA A 117 -20.66 5.49 -3.14
N ALA A 118 -21.48 5.62 -2.09
CA ALA A 118 -22.16 6.87 -1.74
C ALA A 118 -21.30 7.74 -0.82
N VAL A 119 -21.21 9.03 -1.12
CA VAL A 119 -20.69 10.06 -0.22
C VAL A 119 -21.85 10.64 0.56
N ARG A 120 -21.81 10.64 1.89
CA ARG A 120 -22.93 11.05 2.75
C ARG A 120 -22.62 12.28 3.58
N SER A 121 -23.67 12.98 3.98
CA SER A 121 -23.57 14.20 4.80
C SER A 121 -23.16 13.95 6.26
N ALA A 122 -23.34 12.73 6.77
CA ALA A 122 -22.97 12.31 8.12
C ALA A 122 -22.54 10.83 8.09
N PRO A 123 -21.80 10.32 9.10
CA PRO A 123 -21.35 8.94 9.16
C PRO A 123 -22.49 7.99 9.57
N SER A 124 -23.52 7.91 8.73
CA SER A 124 -24.70 7.07 8.93
C SER A 124 -25.26 6.61 7.58
N ARG A 125 -25.74 5.35 7.51
CA ARG A 125 -26.37 4.78 6.31
C ARG A 125 -27.68 5.49 5.96
N ASP A 126 -28.32 6.15 6.92
CA ASP A 126 -29.56 6.90 6.73
C ASP A 126 -29.32 8.37 6.36
N ALA A 127 -28.08 8.85 6.48
CA ALA A 127 -27.73 10.21 6.13
C ALA A 127 -27.90 10.45 4.63
N PRO A 128 -28.42 11.62 4.20
CA PRO A 128 -28.55 11.95 2.77
C PRO A 128 -27.23 11.77 2.02
N ALA A 129 -27.30 11.07 0.88
CA ALA A 129 -26.19 10.97 -0.06
C ALA A 129 -26.01 12.33 -0.77
N LEU A 130 -24.80 12.88 -0.67
CA LEU A 130 -24.37 14.11 -1.33
C LEU A 130 -24.06 13.85 -2.80
N CYS A 131 -23.33 12.77 -3.06
CA CYS A 131 -22.98 12.31 -4.40
C CYS A 131 -22.56 10.83 -4.37
N TYR A 132 -22.07 10.32 -5.50
CA TYR A 132 -21.57 8.97 -5.63
C TYR A 132 -20.22 8.96 -6.35
N ARG A 133 -19.44 7.92 -6.10
CA ARG A 133 -18.15 7.63 -6.74
C ARG A 133 -18.20 6.27 -7.39
N ARG A 134 -17.64 6.14 -8.59
CA ARG A 134 -17.67 4.91 -9.38
C ARG A 134 -16.41 4.08 -9.16
N LYS A 135 -16.52 2.79 -9.47
CA LYS A 135 -15.36 1.88 -9.52
C LYS A 135 -14.21 2.52 -10.32
N GLY A 136 -13.00 2.45 -9.76
CA GLY A 136 -11.78 2.99 -10.36
C GLY A 136 -11.43 4.43 -9.95
N GLU A 137 -12.37 5.19 -9.39
CA GLU A 137 -12.09 6.56 -8.94
C GLU A 137 -11.25 6.58 -7.65
N TYR A 138 -10.33 7.54 -7.55
CA TYR A 138 -9.63 7.82 -6.29
C TYR A 138 -10.41 8.79 -5.41
N VAL A 139 -10.52 8.46 -4.14
CA VAL A 139 -11.05 9.31 -3.08
C VAL A 139 -9.98 9.53 -2.03
N PHE A 140 -10.00 10.69 -1.41
CA PHE A 140 -9.00 11.10 -0.44
C PHE A 140 -9.69 11.35 0.88
N ALA A 141 -9.18 10.76 1.95
CA ALA A 141 -9.74 10.91 3.29
C ALA A 141 -8.70 11.54 4.21
N ARG A 142 -9.16 12.40 5.13
CA ARG A 142 -8.31 13.04 6.16
C ARG A 142 -8.43 12.38 7.54
N SER A 143 -9.53 11.68 7.78
CA SER A 143 -9.82 11.06 9.06
C SER A 143 -10.84 9.94 8.91
N GLN A 144 -11.03 9.20 10.00
CA GLN A 144 -12.01 8.13 10.10
C GLN A 144 -12.64 8.11 11.50
N ASN A 145 -13.84 7.57 11.60
CA ASN A 145 -14.45 7.23 12.88
C ASN A 145 -14.18 5.77 13.25
N PHE A 146 -14.68 5.36 14.42
CA PHE A 146 -14.48 4.01 14.96
C PHE A 146 -15.51 2.97 14.50
N ASP A 147 -16.32 3.33 13.51
CA ASP A 147 -17.39 2.49 12.92
C ASP A 147 -17.19 2.31 11.41
N GLY A 148 -15.96 2.53 10.92
CA GLY A 148 -15.57 2.29 9.53
C GLY A 148 -15.88 3.41 8.53
N TRP A 149 -16.35 4.56 8.99
CA TRP A 149 -16.60 5.72 8.12
C TRP A 149 -15.36 6.58 7.97
N LEU A 150 -15.01 6.90 6.73
CA LEU A 150 -13.95 7.82 6.36
C LEU A 150 -14.53 9.19 6.07
N ARG A 151 -13.91 10.23 6.62
CA ARG A 151 -14.21 11.61 6.26
C ARG A 151 -13.30 12.05 5.13
N LEU A 152 -13.91 12.45 4.02
CA LEU A 152 -13.20 12.87 2.83
C LEU A 152 -12.45 14.20 3.04
N ALA A 153 -11.33 14.34 2.31
CA ALA A 153 -10.55 15.56 2.21
C ALA A 153 -11.17 16.43 1.09
N GLY A 154 -12.06 17.35 1.47
CA GLY A 154 -12.63 18.35 0.58
C GLY A 154 -12.65 19.72 1.27
N GLU A 155 -12.45 20.78 0.51
CA GLU A 155 -12.60 22.15 1.02
C GLU A 155 -14.07 22.44 1.35
N ASP A 156 -14.29 23.09 2.49
CA ASP A 156 -15.61 23.53 2.94
C ASP A 156 -16.29 24.37 1.85
N GLY A 157 -17.37 23.81 1.27
CA GLY A 157 -18.19 24.49 0.27
C GLY A 157 -17.94 24.10 -1.19
N CYS A 158 -16.91 23.29 -1.48
CA CYS A 158 -16.70 22.77 -2.83
C CYS A 158 -17.57 21.52 -3.07
N ALA A 159 -18.72 21.76 -3.71
CA ALA A 159 -19.59 20.81 -4.41
C ALA A 159 -19.67 19.35 -3.87
N GLY A 160 -19.85 19.17 -2.55
CA GLY A 160 -20.21 17.88 -1.97
C GLY A 160 -19.06 16.90 -1.77
N GLU A 161 -17.83 17.40 -1.61
CA GLU A 161 -16.66 16.57 -1.29
C GLU A 161 -16.38 16.44 0.20
N ASP A 162 -16.77 17.39 1.07
CA ASP A 162 -16.76 17.13 2.53
C ASP A 162 -17.96 16.24 2.86
N GLY A 163 -17.67 14.97 3.07
CA GLY A 163 -18.65 13.95 3.36
C GLY A 163 -18.01 12.69 3.91
N TRP A 164 -18.85 11.71 4.16
CA TRP A 164 -18.48 10.44 4.78
C TRP A 164 -18.70 9.30 3.80
N MET A 165 -17.73 8.42 3.68
CA MET A 165 -17.83 7.18 2.92
C MET A 165 -17.53 5.99 3.83
N LEU A 166 -18.25 4.90 3.62
CA LEU A 166 -18.05 3.67 4.38
C LEU A 166 -17.08 2.77 3.61
N THR A 167 -16.12 2.14 4.28
CA THR A 167 -15.14 1.26 3.61
C THR A 167 -15.69 -0.13 3.33
N PHE A 168 -16.59 -0.63 4.16
CA PHE A 168 -17.15 -1.98 4.07
C PHE A 168 -18.63 -1.99 4.45
N VAL A 169 -19.45 -2.72 3.70
CA VAL A 169 -20.85 -2.97 4.02
C VAL A 169 -21.07 -4.48 4.03
N PRO A 170 -21.66 -5.08 5.08
CA PRO A 170 -21.89 -6.53 5.12
C PRO A 170 -22.62 -7.08 3.89
N ASP A 171 -23.57 -6.30 3.33
CA ASP A 171 -24.37 -6.68 2.17
C ASP A 171 -23.65 -6.51 0.82
N HIS A 172 -22.52 -5.79 0.77
CA HIS A 172 -21.85 -5.40 -0.48
C HIS A 172 -20.33 -5.65 -0.48
N GLY A 173 -19.77 -6.13 0.63
CA GLY A 173 -18.34 -6.29 0.81
C GLY A 173 -17.58 -4.97 0.90
N THR A 174 -16.34 -5.00 0.42
CA THR A 174 -15.41 -3.86 0.40
C THR A 174 -15.85 -2.83 -0.64
N LEU A 175 -16.06 -1.60 -0.20
CA LEU A 175 -16.41 -0.46 -1.04
C LEU A 175 -15.19 0.35 -1.47
N LEU A 176 -14.23 0.52 -0.55
CA LEU A 176 -13.02 1.31 -0.73
C LEU A 176 -11.80 0.47 -0.36
N GLN A 177 -10.80 0.49 -1.22
CA GLN A 177 -9.51 -0.17 -0.98
C GLN A 177 -8.41 0.90 -0.80
N PRO A 178 -7.69 0.89 0.33
CA PRO A 178 -6.55 1.79 0.52
C PRO A 178 -5.45 1.44 -0.48
N ARG A 179 -4.78 2.45 -1.03
CA ARG A 179 -3.56 2.21 -1.81
C ARG A 179 -2.42 1.85 -0.86
N LEU A 180 -1.52 0.98 -1.32
CA LEU A 180 -0.33 0.57 -0.57
C LEU A 180 0.54 1.79 -0.22
N VAL A 181 1.07 1.82 1.00
CA VAL A 181 1.89 2.94 1.49
C VAL A 181 3.16 3.08 0.65
N GLU A 182 3.76 1.97 0.24
CA GLU A 182 4.96 1.91 -0.60
C GLU A 182 4.71 2.57 -1.97
N ALA A 183 3.51 2.37 -2.53
CA ALA A 183 3.12 2.96 -3.80
C ALA A 183 2.83 4.47 -3.70
N THR A 184 2.63 5.00 -2.49
CA THR A 184 2.20 6.39 -2.26
C THR A 184 3.23 7.24 -1.51
N ILE A 185 4.32 6.65 -1.00
CA ILE A 185 5.32 7.34 -0.18
C ILE A 185 5.99 8.53 -0.89
N HIS A 186 6.12 8.47 -2.23
CA HIS A 186 6.72 9.53 -3.04
C HIS A 186 5.69 10.45 -3.71
N LEU A 187 4.40 10.12 -3.63
CA LEU A 187 3.33 10.96 -4.16
C LEU A 187 3.00 12.06 -3.15
N ASP A 188 2.78 13.29 -3.61
CA ASP A 188 2.05 14.24 -2.78
C ASP A 188 0.54 14.01 -2.93
N LEU A 189 -0.03 13.33 -1.94
CA LEU A 189 -1.44 12.96 -1.93
C LEU A 189 -2.36 14.18 -1.80
N TRP A 190 -1.90 15.29 -1.24
CA TRP A 190 -2.68 16.53 -1.18
C TRP A 190 -2.82 17.16 -2.57
N ALA A 191 -1.73 17.28 -3.32
CA ALA A 191 -1.81 17.80 -4.69
C ALA A 191 -2.61 16.88 -5.62
N LEU A 192 -2.48 15.56 -5.46
CA LEU A 192 -3.30 14.61 -6.20
C LEU A 192 -4.79 14.79 -5.82
N SER A 193 -5.10 14.94 -4.53
CA SER A 193 -6.46 15.24 -4.07
C SER A 193 -7.02 16.52 -4.69
N ASP A 194 -6.22 17.59 -4.76
CA ASP A 194 -6.63 18.86 -5.37
C ASP A 194 -6.95 18.72 -6.85
N VAL A 195 -6.15 17.96 -7.61
CA VAL A 195 -6.40 17.68 -9.03
C VAL A 195 -7.72 16.93 -9.21
N TRP A 196 -7.93 15.84 -8.47
CA TRP A 196 -9.18 15.08 -8.54
C TRP A 196 -10.40 15.92 -8.14
N ALA A 197 -10.28 16.72 -7.08
CA ALA A 197 -11.29 17.68 -6.65
C ALA A 197 -11.57 18.73 -7.73
N GLY A 198 -10.52 19.27 -8.36
CA GLY A 198 -10.59 20.26 -9.43
C GLY A 198 -11.41 19.77 -10.62
N VAL A 199 -11.16 18.53 -11.08
CA VAL A 199 -11.95 17.94 -12.17
C VAL A 199 -13.40 17.72 -11.72
N ARG A 200 -13.62 17.27 -10.49
CA ARG A 200 -14.98 17.04 -9.93
C ARG A 200 -15.80 18.32 -9.77
N ARG A 201 -15.16 19.47 -9.51
CA ARG A 201 -15.83 20.79 -9.49
C ARG A 201 -16.46 21.12 -10.84
N LEU A 202 -15.82 20.74 -11.95
CA LEU A 202 -16.35 20.92 -13.30
C LEU A 202 -17.29 19.78 -13.72
N ARG A 203 -17.07 18.57 -13.19
CA ARG A 203 -17.78 17.34 -13.56
C ARG A 203 -18.31 16.64 -12.31
N ARG A 204 -19.63 16.66 -12.09
CA ARG A 204 -20.23 15.94 -10.96
C ARG A 204 -19.96 14.43 -10.95
N MET A 205 -19.75 13.83 -12.12
CA MET A 205 -19.41 12.42 -12.30
C MET A 205 -18.33 12.31 -13.35
N LEU A 206 -17.29 11.53 -13.06
CA LEU A 206 -16.20 11.27 -14.01
C LEU A 206 -16.57 10.12 -14.94
N SER A 207 -16.21 10.27 -16.21
CA SER A 207 -16.24 9.17 -17.18
C SER A 207 -15.03 8.25 -16.98
N PRO A 208 -15.11 6.98 -17.42
CA PRO A 208 -13.96 6.07 -17.35
C PRO A 208 -12.71 6.61 -18.05
N GLN A 209 -12.88 7.36 -19.14
CA GLN A 209 -11.77 7.99 -19.86
C GLN A 209 -11.11 9.12 -19.05
N GLU A 210 -11.91 9.93 -18.35
CA GLU A 210 -11.37 10.98 -17.45
C GLU A 210 -10.64 10.35 -16.25
N VAL A 211 -11.17 9.24 -15.70
CA VAL A 211 -10.50 8.47 -14.64
C VAL A 211 -9.18 7.91 -15.13
N ALA A 212 -9.15 7.28 -16.30
CA ALA A 212 -7.93 6.75 -16.90
C ALA A 212 -6.90 7.87 -17.15
N ALA A 213 -7.33 9.01 -17.72
CA ALA A 213 -6.48 10.16 -17.96
C ALA A 213 -5.85 10.74 -16.67
N LEU A 214 -6.60 10.75 -15.56
CA LEU A 214 -6.07 11.20 -14.26
C LEU A 214 -5.03 10.24 -13.70
N LYS A 215 -5.23 8.93 -13.86
CA LYS A 215 -4.25 7.91 -13.44
C LYS A 215 -3.00 7.93 -14.33
N GLU A 216 -3.16 8.05 -15.64
CA GLU A 216 -2.04 8.18 -16.59
C GLU A 216 -1.21 9.45 -16.30
N ALA A 217 -1.87 10.56 -15.96
CA ALA A 217 -1.16 11.77 -15.54
C ALA A 217 -0.37 11.57 -14.23
N GLU A 218 -0.93 10.86 -13.24
CA GLU A 218 -0.20 10.50 -12.02
C GLU A 218 1.06 9.67 -12.34
N GLU A 219 0.93 8.62 -13.14
CA GLU A 219 2.05 7.76 -13.54
C GLU A 219 3.13 8.54 -14.31
N GLY A 220 2.71 9.42 -15.23
CA GLY A 220 3.61 10.29 -15.98
C GLY A 220 4.37 11.26 -15.08
N VAL A 221 3.69 11.90 -14.11
CA VAL A 221 4.35 12.76 -13.12
C VAL A 221 5.33 11.96 -12.26
N LEU A 222 4.94 10.77 -11.80
CA LEU A 222 5.80 9.92 -10.98
C LEU A 222 7.09 9.55 -11.72
N LEU A 223 6.99 9.20 -13.00
CA LEU A 223 8.16 8.93 -13.85
C LEU A 223 9.08 10.14 -13.99
N ILE A 224 8.52 11.31 -14.36
CA ILE A 224 9.29 12.56 -14.53
C ILE A 224 10.00 12.93 -13.22
N THR A 225 9.30 12.84 -12.10
CA THR A 225 9.85 13.23 -10.80
C THR A 225 10.90 12.26 -10.28
N GLY A 226 10.81 10.97 -10.63
CA GLY A 226 11.86 10.00 -10.41
C GLY A 226 13.14 10.38 -11.18
N MET A 227 13.00 10.70 -12.47
CA MET A 227 14.12 11.13 -13.31
C MET A 227 14.74 12.44 -12.82
N ASP A 228 13.93 13.44 -12.46
CA ASP A 228 14.42 14.73 -11.95
C ASP A 228 15.17 14.55 -10.63
N PHE A 229 14.65 13.71 -9.72
CA PHE A 229 15.33 13.42 -8.46
C PHE A 229 16.69 12.74 -8.69
N GLU A 230 16.73 11.70 -9.53
CA GLU A 230 17.97 10.98 -9.83
C GLU A 230 19.00 11.86 -10.55
N HIS A 231 18.57 12.62 -11.55
CA HIS A 231 19.47 13.41 -12.37
C HIS A 231 19.96 14.68 -11.68
N HIS A 232 19.10 15.37 -10.92
CA HIS A 232 19.43 16.67 -10.33
C HIS A 232 19.74 16.60 -8.84
N VAL A 233 18.95 15.86 -8.05
CA VAL A 233 19.12 15.84 -6.59
C VAL A 233 20.27 14.91 -6.20
N LEU A 234 20.27 13.66 -6.67
CA LEU A 234 21.31 12.68 -6.30
C LEU A 234 22.71 13.03 -6.84
N THR A 235 22.80 13.74 -7.97
CA THR A 235 24.09 14.21 -8.52
C THR A 235 24.62 15.48 -7.88
N GLY A 236 23.84 16.12 -6.99
CA GLY A 236 24.15 17.43 -6.41
C GLY A 236 23.99 18.60 -7.38
N ASN A 237 23.32 18.39 -8.53
CA ASN A 237 23.04 19.42 -9.54
C ASN A 237 21.56 19.91 -9.47
N ALA A 238 21.10 20.24 -8.27
CA ALA A 238 19.72 20.70 -8.02
C ALA A 238 19.47 22.17 -8.43
N GLY A 239 20.51 22.89 -8.89
CA GLY A 239 20.44 24.30 -9.29
C GLY A 239 19.31 24.63 -10.26
N PRO A 240 19.12 23.86 -11.37
CA PRO A 240 18.02 24.09 -12.30
C PRO A 240 16.64 23.97 -11.66
N LEU A 241 16.43 23.00 -10.77
CA LEU A 241 15.15 22.80 -10.08
C LEU A 241 14.81 23.96 -9.12
N VAL A 242 15.84 24.58 -8.52
CA VAL A 242 15.68 25.76 -7.66
C VAL A 242 15.44 27.02 -8.49
N GLU A 243 16.16 27.19 -9.60
CA GLU A 243 15.99 28.31 -10.53
C GLU A 243 14.58 28.35 -11.12
N ASP A 244 14.06 27.19 -11.52
CA ASP A 244 12.71 27.02 -12.05
C ASP A 244 11.62 27.01 -10.96
N LYS A 245 12.02 27.15 -9.68
CA LYS A 245 11.12 27.13 -8.50
C LYS A 245 10.32 25.83 -8.35
N VAL A 246 10.84 24.73 -8.89
CA VAL A 246 10.30 23.38 -8.67
C VAL A 246 10.66 22.89 -7.26
N LEU A 247 11.79 23.34 -6.72
CA LEU A 247 12.18 23.14 -5.31
C LEU A 247 12.66 24.46 -4.70
N LEU A 248 12.54 24.56 -3.37
CA LEU A 248 13.22 25.61 -2.60
C LEU A 248 14.55 25.09 -2.07
N GLU A 249 15.49 25.98 -1.74
CA GLU A 249 16.77 25.59 -1.12
C GLU A 249 16.55 24.87 0.22
N GLU A 250 15.51 25.25 0.96
CA GLU A 250 15.14 24.61 2.23
C GLU A 250 14.57 23.21 2.04
N ASP A 251 13.98 22.90 0.88
CA ASP A 251 13.46 21.56 0.59
C ASP A 251 14.61 20.54 0.45
N LEU A 252 15.75 20.96 -0.11
CA LEU A 252 16.94 20.12 -0.28
C LEU A 252 17.59 19.68 1.04
N GLN A 253 17.24 20.34 2.15
CA GLN A 253 17.70 19.99 3.50
C GLN A 253 16.78 18.97 4.19
N ARG A 254 15.68 18.57 3.55
CA ARG A 254 14.72 17.61 4.08
C ARG A 254 15.01 16.20 3.53
N PRO A 255 14.44 15.14 4.13
CA PRO A 255 14.64 13.79 3.62
C PRO A 255 14.08 13.54 2.23
N GLU A 256 14.59 12.50 1.59
CA GLU A 256 14.23 12.11 0.23
C GLU A 256 12.71 12.04 -0.04
N PRO A 257 11.86 11.40 0.81
CA PRO A 257 10.42 11.37 0.55
C PRO A 257 9.80 12.76 0.43
N TRP A 258 10.24 13.72 1.25
CA TRP A 258 9.77 15.11 1.15
C TRP A 258 10.17 15.76 -0.18
N ILE A 259 11.43 15.61 -0.58
CA ILE A 259 11.94 16.19 -1.83
C ILE A 259 11.14 15.63 -3.02
N ARG A 260 10.95 14.31 -3.07
CA ARG A 260 10.17 13.65 -4.13
C ARG A 260 8.71 14.10 -4.14
N GLN A 261 8.07 14.23 -2.98
CA GLN A 261 6.70 14.76 -2.87
C GLN A 261 6.59 16.23 -3.32
N ARG A 262 7.63 17.04 -3.08
CA ARG A 262 7.67 18.44 -3.55
C ARG A 262 7.82 18.51 -5.07
N LEU A 263 8.75 17.73 -5.63
CA LEU A 263 8.87 17.55 -7.08
C LEU A 263 7.55 17.10 -7.68
N PHE A 264 6.93 16.06 -7.12
CA PHE A 264 5.68 15.49 -7.60
C PHE A 264 4.60 16.54 -7.77
N ALA A 265 4.31 17.34 -6.75
CA ALA A 265 3.23 18.31 -6.88
C ALA A 265 3.55 19.48 -7.81
N ASN A 266 4.78 19.97 -7.82
CA ASN A 266 5.12 21.09 -8.70
C ASN A 266 5.09 20.65 -10.17
N THR A 267 5.55 19.43 -10.46
CA THR A 267 5.42 18.81 -11.78
C THR A 267 3.96 18.54 -12.13
N LEU A 268 3.15 17.99 -11.21
CA LEU A 268 1.72 17.79 -11.40
C LEU A 268 0.98 19.11 -11.65
N HIS A 269 1.33 20.17 -10.92
CA HIS A 269 0.73 21.49 -11.10
C HIS A 269 1.06 22.08 -12.47
N ARG A 270 2.31 21.95 -12.94
CA ARG A 270 2.71 22.38 -14.28
C ARG A 270 1.93 21.61 -15.34
N MET A 271 1.91 20.28 -15.25
CA MET A 271 1.17 19.41 -16.17
C MET A 271 -0.33 19.74 -16.20
N ALA A 272 -0.91 20.00 -15.03
CA ALA A 272 -2.30 20.44 -14.87
C ALA A 272 -2.64 21.75 -15.58
N LEU A 273 -1.68 22.66 -15.73
CA LEU A 273 -1.89 23.94 -16.39
C LEU A 273 -1.53 23.92 -17.88
N GLU A 274 -0.57 23.10 -18.28
CA GLU A 274 0.08 23.21 -19.59
C GLU A 274 -0.21 22.03 -20.52
N GLU A 275 -0.42 20.83 -19.98
CA GLU A 275 -0.37 19.60 -20.77
C GLU A 275 -1.73 18.90 -20.86
N PRO A 276 -2.23 18.59 -22.08
CA PRO A 276 -3.41 17.74 -22.24
C PRO A 276 -3.07 16.29 -21.86
N PRO A 277 -4.04 15.50 -21.36
CA PRO A 277 -5.45 15.84 -21.21
C PRO A 277 -5.77 16.70 -19.98
N LEU A 278 -4.86 16.80 -19.02
CA LEU A 278 -5.15 17.35 -17.70
C LEU A 278 -5.55 18.83 -17.72
N SER A 279 -4.89 19.64 -18.55
CA SER A 279 -5.24 21.06 -18.76
C SER A 279 -6.62 21.28 -19.38
N ASN A 280 -7.20 20.27 -20.04
CA ASN A 280 -8.58 20.33 -20.55
C ASN A 280 -9.62 19.89 -19.52
N LEU A 281 -9.20 19.17 -18.47
CA LEU A 281 -10.08 18.62 -17.43
C LEU A 281 -10.21 19.55 -16.22
N LEU A 282 -9.23 20.42 -16.01
CA LEU A 282 -9.14 21.33 -14.86
C LEU A 282 -9.60 22.75 -15.19
N PRO A 283 -10.04 23.53 -14.18
CA PRO A 283 -10.33 24.94 -14.38
C PRO A 283 -9.05 25.73 -14.68
N ALA A 284 -9.16 26.77 -15.50
CA ALA A 284 -8.01 27.58 -15.93
C ALA A 284 -7.31 28.31 -14.77
N ASP A 285 -7.98 28.49 -13.63
CA ASP A 285 -7.46 29.09 -12.41
C ASP A 285 -7.14 28.06 -11.32
N PHE A 286 -6.92 26.79 -11.72
CA PHE A 286 -6.53 25.71 -10.81
C PHE A 286 -5.29 26.09 -9.98
N LYS A 287 -5.37 25.83 -8.66
CA LYS A 287 -4.29 26.07 -7.70
C LYS A 287 -4.24 24.92 -6.71
N LEU A 288 -3.03 24.57 -6.30
CA LEU A 288 -2.83 23.64 -5.20
C LEU A 288 -3.12 24.32 -3.86
N THR A 289 -3.72 23.56 -2.96
CA THR A 289 -3.98 23.95 -1.59
C THR A 289 -2.64 24.06 -0.84
N PRO A 290 -2.43 25.10 -0.01
CA PRO A 290 -1.25 25.19 0.85
C PRO A 290 -1.15 23.95 1.73
N ARG A 291 -0.02 23.24 1.65
CA ARG A 291 0.16 22.00 2.40
C ARG A 291 0.38 22.27 3.88
N PRO A 292 -0.25 21.50 4.79
CA PRO A 292 0.24 21.43 6.15
C PRO A 292 1.68 20.89 6.13
N PRO A 293 2.59 21.42 6.96
CA PRO A 293 3.89 20.78 7.13
C PRO A 293 3.66 19.34 7.61
N PRO A 294 4.39 18.34 7.07
CA PRO A 294 4.33 16.99 7.59
C PRO A 294 4.67 17.05 9.06
N LEU A 295 4.04 16.19 9.86
CA LEU A 295 4.56 15.91 11.18
C LEU A 295 6.04 15.53 11.02
N GLU A 296 6.92 16.10 11.84
CA GLU A 296 8.38 16.06 11.69
C GLU A 296 9.00 14.65 11.84
N PHE A 297 8.27 13.56 11.59
CA PHE A 297 8.71 12.16 11.53
C PHE A 297 9.97 11.95 10.68
N PHE A 298 10.23 12.87 9.77
CA PHE A 298 11.40 12.91 8.90
C PHE A 298 12.70 13.40 9.59
N ARG A 299 12.67 13.87 10.84
CA ARG A 299 13.91 13.89 11.64
C ARG A 299 14.24 12.46 12.02
N GLY A 300 14.94 11.78 11.11
CA GLY A 300 15.36 10.41 11.28
C GLY A 300 16.06 10.19 12.62
N LYS A 301 16.04 8.93 13.07
CA LYS A 301 16.89 8.33 14.11
C LYS A 301 18.40 8.42 13.77
N HIS A 302 18.87 9.51 13.17
CA HIS A 302 20.29 9.80 13.15
C HIS A 302 20.66 10.26 14.55
N GLY A 303 21.14 9.30 15.34
CA GLY A 303 21.58 9.43 16.72
C GLY A 303 22.69 10.47 16.91
N ALA A 304 22.34 11.74 16.84
CA ALA A 304 23.02 12.76 17.62
C ALA A 304 22.42 12.69 19.02
N HIS A 305 23.06 11.91 19.90
CA HIS A 305 22.89 12.00 21.35
C HIS A 305 23.10 13.46 21.76
N PHE A 306 22.03 14.24 21.85
CA PHE A 306 22.03 15.51 22.55
C PHE A 306 21.69 15.18 24.01
N ASP A 307 22.71 14.74 24.74
CA ASP A 307 22.69 14.69 26.21
C ASP A 307 22.74 16.14 26.71
N GLU A 308 21.64 16.88 26.58
CA GLU A 308 21.42 18.05 27.43
C GLU A 308 20.73 17.58 28.71
N PRO A 309 21.35 17.78 29.89
CA PRO A 309 20.70 17.48 31.14
C PRO A 309 19.51 18.41 31.30
N LEU A 310 18.30 17.84 31.36
CA LEU A 310 17.13 18.51 31.90
C LEU A 310 17.39 18.76 33.38
N ASP A 311 18.01 19.91 33.67
CA ASP A 311 18.11 20.42 35.03
C ASP A 311 16.69 20.62 35.60
N ASP A 312 16.50 20.08 36.79
CA ASP A 312 15.32 20.13 37.63
C ASP A 312 14.78 21.56 37.74
N LEU A 313 13.69 21.87 37.03
CA LEU A 313 12.84 23.00 37.38
C LEU A 313 11.93 22.56 38.52
N ASP A 314 12.41 22.83 39.74
CA ASP A 314 11.64 22.83 40.98
C ASP A 314 10.39 23.72 40.82
N VAL A 315 9.25 23.07 40.57
CA VAL A 315 7.92 23.70 40.65
C VAL A 315 7.46 23.62 42.11
N ASP A 316 8.13 24.36 42.99
CA ASP A 316 7.65 24.61 44.34
C ASP A 316 7.79 26.10 44.67
N GLY A 317 6.69 26.84 44.53
CA GLY A 317 6.64 28.19 45.09
C GLY A 317 5.60 29.12 44.51
N PHE A 318 4.30 28.84 44.65
CA PHE A 318 3.32 29.92 44.73
C PHE A 318 2.14 29.54 45.63
N ALA A 319 2.35 29.72 46.94
CA ALA A 319 1.30 29.84 47.93
C ALA A 319 1.50 31.14 48.72
N GLY A 320 0.51 32.04 48.66
CA GLY A 320 0.12 32.89 49.78
C GLY A 320 0.57 34.37 49.78
N ALA A 321 -0.37 35.25 49.41
CA ALA A 321 -0.77 36.52 50.06
C ALA A 321 -1.53 37.35 49.01
N GLY A 322 -2.75 37.84 49.18
CA GLY A 322 -3.35 38.41 50.38
C GLY A 322 -3.43 39.94 50.22
N SER A 323 -4.66 40.46 50.12
CA SER A 323 -5.09 41.85 50.45
C SER A 323 -5.16 42.91 49.34
N SER A 324 -6.41 43.15 48.91
CA SER A 324 -7.10 44.46 48.84
C SER A 324 -6.31 45.77 48.91
N SER A 325 -6.48 46.64 47.90
CA SER A 325 -7.05 48.00 48.07
C SER A 325 -7.17 48.78 46.76
N SER A 326 -8.38 49.34 46.56
CA SER A 326 -8.77 50.59 45.92
C SER A 326 -7.67 51.52 45.36
N SER A 327 -7.80 52.00 44.11
CA SER A 327 -8.04 53.43 43.80
C SER A 327 -7.94 53.82 42.31
N ARG A 328 -8.90 54.67 41.93
CA ARG A 328 -9.04 55.66 40.84
C ARG A 328 -7.88 55.96 39.87
N GLY A 329 -8.29 56.19 38.61
CA GLY A 329 -7.67 57.07 37.60
C GLY A 329 -7.56 56.35 36.26
N GLY A 330 -8.31 56.62 35.20
CA GLY A 330 -8.70 57.92 34.66
C GLY A 330 -7.64 58.37 33.65
N ARG A 331 -7.76 57.99 32.38
CA ARG A 331 -7.31 58.80 31.23
C ARG A 331 -7.75 58.23 29.89
N ASP A 332 -8.28 59.15 29.10
CA ASP A 332 -8.69 59.04 27.71
C ASP A 332 -7.56 58.59 26.79
N SER A 333 -7.90 57.82 25.77
CA SER A 333 -7.08 57.68 24.56
C SER A 333 -7.98 57.54 23.35
N GLN A 334 -7.93 58.55 22.50
CA GLN A 334 -8.63 58.67 21.23
C GLN A 334 -8.13 57.61 20.24
N SER A 335 -9.02 56.75 19.75
CA SER A 335 -8.74 55.89 18.59
C SER A 335 -8.99 56.68 17.30
N LYS A 336 -7.92 56.96 16.58
CA LYS A 336 -7.90 57.55 15.24
C LYS A 336 -8.36 56.48 14.23
N VAL A 337 -9.35 56.84 13.42
CA VAL A 337 -9.81 56.07 12.25
C VAL A 337 -8.74 56.16 11.17
N GLY A 338 -8.17 55.02 10.78
CA GLY A 338 -7.29 54.87 9.62
C GLY A 338 -8.10 54.38 8.42
N THR A 339 -8.25 55.22 7.41
CA THR A 339 -8.76 54.89 6.08
C THR A 339 -7.67 54.17 5.29
N SER A 340 -8.00 53.01 4.72
CA SER A 340 -7.15 52.25 3.81
C SER A 340 -7.06 52.95 2.44
N GLU A 341 -5.87 53.41 2.07
CA GLU A 341 -5.56 53.84 0.71
C GLU A 341 -5.20 52.62 -0.15
N SER A 342 -5.97 52.48 -1.24
CA SER A 342 -5.81 51.55 -2.34
C SER A 342 -4.51 51.86 -3.09
N THR A 343 -3.54 50.94 -3.04
CA THR A 343 -2.33 51.00 -3.86
C THR A 343 -2.62 50.36 -5.20
N ARG A 344 -2.62 51.19 -6.24
CA ARG A 344 -2.75 50.82 -7.65
C ARG A 344 -1.36 50.44 -8.16
N GLU A 345 -1.12 49.15 -8.40
CA GLU A 345 0.10 48.72 -9.10
C GLU A 345 -0.06 48.95 -10.61
N VAL A 346 0.95 49.60 -11.17
CA VAL A 346 1.10 49.95 -12.57
C VAL A 346 2.00 48.90 -13.20
N PHE A 347 1.46 48.10 -14.12
CA PHE A 347 2.26 47.22 -14.99
C PHE A 347 2.95 48.04 -16.09
N PRO A 348 4.25 47.86 -16.35
CA PRO A 348 4.83 48.24 -17.62
C PRO A 348 4.72 47.07 -18.62
N ALA A 349 4.11 47.38 -19.76
CA ALA A 349 4.17 46.56 -20.96
C ALA A 349 5.61 46.53 -21.50
N VAL A 350 6.15 45.33 -21.70
CA VAL A 350 7.36 45.12 -22.52
C VAL A 350 6.96 44.31 -23.74
N SER A 351 7.00 44.98 -24.88
CA SER A 351 6.93 44.42 -26.21
C SER A 351 8.33 43.96 -26.64
N GLY A 352 8.44 42.72 -27.10
CA GLY A 352 9.67 42.18 -27.66
C GLY A 352 9.36 41.01 -28.57
N GLY A 353 9.30 41.27 -29.88
CA GLY A 353 9.19 40.24 -30.90
C GLY A 353 10.56 39.85 -31.48
N ARG A 354 10.52 38.81 -32.33
CA ARG A 354 11.60 38.17 -33.14
C ARG A 354 12.34 37.07 -32.36
N LYS A 355 12.70 35.93 -32.93
CA LYS A 355 12.81 35.49 -34.34
C LYS A 355 12.91 33.96 -34.34
N ALA A 356 12.36 33.32 -35.38
CA ALA A 356 12.63 31.93 -35.71
C ALA A 356 14.06 31.80 -36.28
N GLU A 357 14.82 30.82 -35.80
CA GLU A 357 16.00 30.30 -36.50
C GLU A 357 16.03 28.77 -36.44
N ASN A 358 16.32 28.21 -37.60
CA ASN A 358 16.47 26.80 -37.92
C ASN A 358 17.79 26.25 -37.37
N HIS A 359 17.83 24.98 -36.97
CA HIS A 359 18.99 24.08 -37.12
C HIS A 359 18.44 22.65 -37.22
N GLU A 360 18.43 22.05 -38.41
CA GLU A 360 19.51 21.26 -39.02
C GLU A 360 19.72 19.88 -38.37
N HIS A 361 19.25 18.88 -39.11
CA HIS A 361 19.60 17.46 -39.03
C HIS A 361 21.11 17.22 -39.08
N VAL A 362 21.59 16.34 -38.21
CA VAL A 362 22.82 15.56 -38.43
C VAL A 362 22.53 14.09 -38.08
N PRO A 363 22.77 13.13 -38.98
CA PRO A 363 22.62 11.70 -38.70
C PRO A 363 23.98 11.02 -38.43
N GLY A 364 23.94 9.93 -37.67
CA GLY A 364 25.04 8.98 -37.46
C GLY A 364 25.29 8.76 -35.97
N VAL A 365 25.64 7.59 -35.44
CA VAL A 365 26.13 6.32 -36.00
C VAL A 365 25.83 5.26 -34.92
N LEU A 366 25.28 4.10 -35.31
CA LEU A 366 25.21 2.91 -34.45
C LEU A 366 26.55 2.15 -34.46
N PRO A 367 27.01 1.62 -33.33
CA PRO A 367 27.90 0.45 -33.34
C PRO A 367 27.11 -0.82 -33.01
N GLN A 368 27.12 -1.73 -33.98
CA GLN A 368 26.91 -3.17 -33.80
C GLN A 368 27.97 -3.74 -32.86
N VAL A 369 27.58 -4.53 -31.85
CA VAL A 369 28.49 -5.47 -31.18
C VAL A 369 27.71 -6.73 -30.77
N PHE A 370 28.08 -7.83 -31.44
CA PHE A 370 28.12 -9.25 -31.06
C PHE A 370 26.93 -9.92 -30.35
N SER A 371 26.30 -10.82 -31.12
CA SER A 371 25.70 -12.06 -30.65
C SER A 371 26.76 -13.16 -30.65
N GLU A 372 27.02 -13.79 -29.50
CA GLU A 372 27.63 -15.11 -29.43
C GLU A 372 26.76 -15.99 -28.53
N GLY A 373 26.27 -17.09 -29.12
CA GLY A 373 25.38 -18.04 -28.48
C GLY A 373 26.16 -18.98 -27.55
N PHE A 374 25.65 -19.13 -26.33
CA PHE A 374 26.09 -20.14 -25.39
C PHE A 374 25.26 -21.41 -25.57
N ASN A 375 25.86 -22.44 -26.14
CA ASN A 375 25.34 -23.82 -26.16
C ASN A 375 25.80 -24.51 -24.86
N GLY A 376 24.91 -24.61 -23.87
CA GLY A 376 25.12 -25.44 -22.67
C GLY A 376 24.47 -26.81 -22.86
N GLY A 377 25.26 -27.82 -23.26
CA GLY A 377 24.88 -29.23 -23.17
C GLY A 377 25.36 -29.82 -21.84
N TYR A 378 24.47 -30.46 -21.09
CA TYR A 378 24.82 -31.22 -19.87
C TYR A 378 25.72 -32.41 -20.22
N PRO A 379 26.85 -32.65 -19.51
CA PRO A 379 27.54 -33.91 -19.58
C PRO A 379 26.89 -34.93 -18.64
N ALA A 380 26.55 -36.09 -19.20
CA ALA A 380 26.21 -37.29 -18.44
C ALA A 380 27.45 -37.77 -17.64
N GLY A 381 27.31 -37.91 -16.32
CA GLY A 381 28.36 -38.55 -15.50
C GLY A 381 28.29 -38.22 -14.01
N LEU A 382 27.24 -38.62 -13.31
CA LEU A 382 27.10 -38.47 -11.84
C LEU A 382 27.13 -39.82 -11.07
N GLU A 383 27.64 -40.89 -11.68
CA GLU A 383 27.80 -42.21 -11.01
C GLU A 383 29.19 -42.44 -10.38
N GLY A 384 30.10 -41.45 -10.41
CA GLY A 384 31.53 -41.68 -10.12
C GLY A 384 32.16 -40.92 -8.95
N MET A 385 31.50 -39.95 -8.32
CA MET A 385 32.20 -38.98 -7.44
C MET A 385 32.12 -39.26 -5.93
N PHE A 386 31.38 -40.27 -5.46
CA PHE A 386 31.29 -40.61 -4.03
C PHE A 386 32.46 -41.46 -3.47
N ALA A 387 33.59 -41.56 -4.18
CA ALA A 387 34.71 -42.40 -3.74
C ALA A 387 35.74 -41.70 -2.81
N GLY A 388 35.53 -40.43 -2.43
CA GLY A 388 36.52 -39.61 -1.72
C GLY A 388 36.31 -39.42 -0.21
N MET A 389 35.07 -39.47 0.29
CA MET A 389 34.78 -39.41 1.72
C MET A 389 34.45 -40.83 2.19
N ARG A 390 35.42 -41.49 2.84
CA ARG A 390 35.11 -42.66 3.68
C ARG A 390 34.55 -42.13 5.00
N PRO A 391 33.27 -42.36 5.32
CA PRO A 391 32.78 -42.12 6.67
C PRO A 391 33.36 -43.19 7.59
N ASN A 392 33.74 -42.81 8.80
CA ASN A 392 33.71 -43.76 9.89
C ASN A 392 32.26 -44.22 10.08
N ASP A 393 32.06 -45.51 10.33
CA ASP A 393 30.80 -46.27 10.33
C ASP A 393 29.68 -45.82 11.32
N ASP A 394 29.68 -44.57 11.82
CA ASP A 394 28.69 -44.07 12.80
C ASP A 394 28.11 -42.67 12.46
N SER A 395 28.33 -42.10 11.27
CA SER A 395 27.72 -40.81 10.90
C SER A 395 26.33 -41.01 10.27
N ASP A 396 25.28 -40.69 11.03
CA ASP A 396 23.91 -40.57 10.54
C ASP A 396 23.88 -39.61 9.32
N GLY A 397 23.33 -40.06 8.19
CA GLY A 397 23.42 -39.35 6.90
C GLY A 397 22.58 -38.07 6.84
N PHE A 398 23.10 -37.02 6.22
CA PHE A 398 22.37 -35.78 5.98
C PHE A 398 21.22 -35.97 4.97
N LEU A 399 20.16 -35.18 5.10
CA LEU A 399 19.05 -35.13 4.13
C LEU A 399 19.26 -33.95 3.18
N VAL A 400 19.29 -34.20 1.88
CA VAL A 400 19.41 -33.15 0.85
C VAL A 400 18.04 -32.95 0.19
N THR A 401 17.46 -31.75 0.28
CA THR A 401 16.18 -31.40 -0.36
C THR A 401 16.37 -31.16 -1.86
N GLN A 402 15.27 -31.10 -2.62
CA GLN A 402 15.33 -30.80 -4.06
C GLN A 402 15.92 -29.42 -4.37
N ASP A 403 15.74 -28.46 -3.46
CA ASP A 403 16.31 -27.12 -3.56
C ASP A 403 17.78 -27.05 -3.11
N GLY A 404 18.35 -28.18 -2.71
CA GLY A 404 19.75 -28.29 -2.30
C GLY A 404 20.00 -28.14 -0.81
N PHE A 405 19.01 -27.79 0.03
CA PHE A 405 19.25 -27.68 1.47
C PHE A 405 19.69 -29.01 2.08
N VAL A 406 20.74 -28.95 2.90
CA VAL A 406 21.28 -30.09 3.63
C VAL A 406 20.86 -29.96 5.08
N ILE A 407 20.13 -30.95 5.57
CA ILE A 407 19.54 -30.97 6.91
C ILE A 407 20.19 -32.10 7.71
N ASP A 408 20.68 -31.78 8.90
CA ASP A 408 21.16 -32.78 9.84
C ASP A 408 19.95 -33.47 10.50
N PRO A 409 19.76 -34.80 10.32
CA PRO A 409 18.60 -35.50 10.88
C PRO A 409 18.59 -35.55 12.42
N LEU A 410 19.74 -35.39 13.08
CA LEU A 410 19.85 -35.45 14.54
C LEU A 410 19.50 -34.12 15.18
N THR A 411 20.12 -33.04 14.69
CA THR A 411 19.90 -31.69 15.22
C THR A 411 18.65 -31.03 14.64
N GLN A 412 18.15 -31.53 13.52
CA GLN A 412 16.97 -31.02 12.82
C GLN A 412 17.16 -29.57 12.37
N GLN A 413 18.41 -29.17 12.13
CA GLN A 413 18.75 -27.85 11.62
C GLN A 413 19.31 -27.95 10.19
N PRO A 414 18.98 -26.99 9.33
CA PRO A 414 19.65 -26.85 8.06
C PRO A 414 21.12 -26.48 8.35
N VAL A 415 22.04 -27.30 7.85
CA VAL A 415 23.48 -27.12 8.06
C VAL A 415 24.14 -26.38 6.89
N GLY A 416 23.49 -26.35 5.73
CA GLY A 416 23.99 -25.71 4.53
C GLY A 416 23.10 -25.93 3.31
N MET A 417 23.57 -25.49 2.16
CA MET A 417 22.96 -25.70 0.85
C MET A 417 23.98 -26.33 -0.09
N LEU A 418 23.62 -27.43 -0.73
CA LEU A 418 24.38 -28.07 -1.79
C LEU A 418 24.07 -27.35 -3.10
N ASN A 419 25.05 -26.67 -3.65
CA ASN A 419 24.92 -25.99 -4.92
C ASN A 419 24.78 -27.04 -6.05
N PRO A 420 23.64 -27.08 -6.78
CA PRO A 420 23.36 -28.13 -7.75
C PRO A 420 24.25 -28.06 -9.00
N GLU A 421 24.84 -26.89 -9.31
CA GLU A 421 25.72 -26.72 -10.46
C GLU A 421 27.16 -27.17 -10.17
N THR A 422 27.64 -26.90 -8.96
CA THR A 422 29.03 -27.18 -8.56
C THR A 422 29.17 -28.50 -7.79
N GLY A 423 28.10 -28.96 -7.14
CA GLY A 423 28.12 -30.05 -6.18
C GLY A 423 28.86 -29.71 -4.87
N GLU A 424 29.17 -28.43 -4.64
CA GLU A 424 29.82 -27.95 -3.42
C GLU A 424 28.78 -27.60 -2.36
N PHE A 425 29.17 -27.81 -1.09
CA PHE A 425 28.37 -27.47 0.07
C PHE A 425 28.71 -26.06 0.55
N GLU A 426 27.71 -25.20 0.64
CA GLU A 426 27.79 -23.84 1.15
C GLU A 426 27.12 -23.79 2.53
N GLU A 427 27.84 -23.35 3.56
CA GLU A 427 27.26 -23.14 4.90
C GLU A 427 26.27 -21.97 4.83
N LEU A 428 25.12 -22.09 5.51
CA LEU A 428 24.17 -20.98 5.62
C LEU A 428 24.76 -19.91 6.55
N ASP A 429 24.61 -18.64 6.15
CA ASP A 429 24.96 -17.52 7.03
C ASP A 429 24.07 -17.55 8.28
N GLU A 430 24.61 -17.14 9.44
CA GLU A 430 23.89 -17.21 10.73
C GLU A 430 22.55 -16.44 10.75
N ASP A 431 22.34 -15.53 9.79
CA ASP A 431 21.14 -14.73 9.64
C ASP A 431 20.06 -15.38 8.74
N ASP A 432 20.40 -16.42 7.96
CA ASP A 432 19.48 -17.12 7.05
C ASP A 432 18.79 -18.30 7.77
N HIS A 433 17.83 -17.97 8.62
CA HIS A 433 17.00 -18.97 9.29
C HIS A 433 15.97 -19.56 8.32
N VAL A 434 16.26 -20.76 7.82
CA VAL A 434 15.29 -21.57 7.07
C VAL A 434 14.45 -22.36 8.06
N GLU A 435 13.18 -22.00 8.22
CA GLU A 435 12.24 -22.72 9.08
C GLU A 435 11.87 -24.06 8.45
N VAL A 436 12.40 -25.14 9.03
CA VAL A 436 12.00 -26.51 8.72
C VAL A 436 10.97 -26.94 9.76
N VAL A 437 9.80 -27.43 9.31
CA VAL A 437 8.73 -27.85 10.23
C VAL A 437 8.73 -29.37 10.39
N MET A 438 8.84 -29.83 11.63
CA MET A 438 8.69 -31.25 11.98
C MET A 438 7.21 -31.61 12.06
N LEU A 439 6.82 -32.68 11.38
CA LEU A 439 5.45 -33.16 11.31
C LEU A 439 5.37 -34.62 11.78
N GLN A 440 4.24 -35.01 12.37
CA GLN A 440 3.99 -36.41 12.71
C GLN A 440 2.82 -36.97 11.88
N LEU A 441 3.15 -37.78 10.87
CA LEU A 441 2.20 -38.32 9.90
C LEU A 441 1.99 -39.81 10.13
N GLY A 442 0.81 -40.19 10.62
CA GLY A 442 0.50 -41.60 10.92
C GLY A 442 1.46 -42.23 11.95
N GLY A 443 1.99 -41.42 12.87
CA GLY A 443 2.98 -41.85 13.87
C GLY A 443 4.43 -41.92 13.35
N LYS A 444 4.68 -41.56 12.08
CA LYS A 444 6.03 -41.44 11.52
C LYS A 444 6.51 -39.99 11.57
N PRO A 445 7.77 -39.73 11.95
CA PRO A 445 8.35 -38.40 11.84
C PRO A 445 8.60 -38.05 10.38
N CYS A 446 8.16 -36.86 9.99
CA CYS A 446 8.35 -36.28 8.67
C CYS A 446 8.93 -34.87 8.80
N ILE A 447 9.61 -34.41 7.75
CA ILE A 447 10.16 -33.06 7.65
C ILE A 447 9.47 -32.34 6.49
N MET A 448 8.91 -31.15 6.74
CA MET A 448 8.43 -30.24 5.70
C MET A 448 9.53 -29.24 5.35
N ALA A 449 9.99 -29.29 4.11
CA ALA A 449 10.95 -28.33 3.57
C ALA A 449 10.25 -27.02 3.15
N PRO A 450 11.00 -25.94 2.89
CA PRO A 450 10.44 -24.63 2.52
C PRO A 450 9.63 -24.62 1.22
N ASP A 451 9.89 -25.57 0.32
CA ASP A 451 9.12 -25.84 -0.90
C ASP A 451 7.72 -26.42 -0.62
N GLY A 452 7.39 -26.69 0.65
CA GLY A 452 6.15 -27.34 1.07
C GLY A 452 6.15 -28.86 0.85
N VAL A 453 7.27 -29.47 0.43
CA VAL A 453 7.37 -30.93 0.27
C VAL A 453 7.69 -31.58 1.62
N ILE A 454 6.96 -32.65 1.92
CA ILE A 454 7.08 -33.41 3.15
C ILE A 454 7.81 -34.72 2.87
N TYR A 455 8.93 -34.94 3.55
CA TYR A 455 9.81 -36.10 3.39
C TYR A 455 9.69 -37.07 4.57
N ASP A 456 9.74 -38.37 4.31
CA ASP A 456 9.91 -39.39 5.34
C ASP A 456 11.34 -39.33 5.90
N VAL A 457 11.50 -39.11 7.21
CA VAL A 457 12.84 -38.94 7.82
C VAL A 457 13.71 -40.21 7.68
N ALA A 458 13.10 -41.39 7.71
CA ALA A 458 13.83 -42.65 7.68
C ALA A 458 14.26 -43.06 6.26
N THR A 459 13.43 -42.76 5.26
CA THR A 459 13.68 -43.17 3.86
C THR A 459 14.15 -42.04 2.96
N GLN A 460 14.03 -40.78 3.42
CA GLN A 460 14.25 -39.56 2.65
C GLN A 460 13.38 -39.44 1.39
N ALA A 461 12.34 -40.28 1.26
CA ALA A 461 11.43 -40.24 0.13
C ALA A 461 10.40 -39.11 0.31
N PRO A 462 10.09 -38.33 -0.74
CA PRO A 462 9.01 -37.34 -0.70
C PRO A 462 7.66 -38.08 -0.61
N LEU A 463 6.87 -37.74 0.40
CA LEU A 463 5.57 -38.37 0.66
C LEU A 463 4.42 -37.48 0.18
N TYR A 464 4.42 -36.22 0.61
CA TYR A 464 3.30 -35.29 0.40
C TYR A 464 3.77 -33.91 -0.01
N ARG A 465 2.87 -33.12 -0.60
CA ARG A 465 3.06 -31.71 -0.91
C ARG A 465 1.98 -30.88 -0.22
N ALA A 466 2.39 -29.93 0.62
CA ALA A 466 1.49 -28.98 1.27
C ALA A 466 1.16 -27.84 0.30
N ALA A 467 -0.13 -27.60 0.09
CA ALA A 467 -0.61 -26.40 -0.58
C ALA A 467 -0.64 -25.21 0.42
N PRO A 468 -0.69 -23.95 -0.06
CA PRO A 468 -0.72 -22.77 0.80
C PRO A 468 -1.92 -22.69 1.77
N ASP A 469 -3.00 -23.40 1.46
CA ASP A 469 -4.18 -23.53 2.32
C ASP A 469 -4.04 -24.64 3.38
N GLY A 470 -2.86 -25.27 3.45
CA GLY A 470 -2.54 -26.37 4.36
C GLY A 470 -2.96 -27.75 3.84
N VAL A 471 -3.63 -27.88 2.69
CA VAL A 471 -4.05 -29.19 2.18
C VAL A 471 -2.83 -30.00 1.72
N LEU A 472 -2.71 -31.23 2.20
CA LEU A 472 -1.65 -32.16 1.83
C LEU A 472 -2.09 -33.06 0.67
N TYR A 473 -1.28 -33.09 -0.39
CA TYR A 473 -1.47 -33.94 -1.56
C TYR A 473 -0.44 -35.04 -1.58
N ASP A 474 -0.86 -36.27 -1.85
CA ASP A 474 0.03 -37.40 -2.11
C ASP A 474 0.80 -37.17 -3.42
N ILE A 475 2.14 -37.23 -3.37
CA ILE A 475 2.97 -36.84 -4.51
C ILE A 475 2.84 -37.80 -5.70
N GLU A 476 2.55 -39.08 -5.46
CA GLU A 476 2.41 -40.06 -6.54
C GLU A 476 1.03 -40.00 -7.20
N THR A 477 -0.01 -39.78 -6.40
CA THR A 477 -1.41 -39.88 -6.86
C THR A 477 -2.12 -38.54 -7.06
N ASP A 478 -1.52 -37.45 -6.58
CA ASP A 478 -2.08 -36.10 -6.56
C ASP A 478 -3.47 -36.02 -5.88
N GLN A 479 -3.72 -36.92 -4.93
CA GLN A 479 -4.97 -36.96 -4.16
C GLN A 479 -4.82 -36.26 -2.81
N PRO A 480 -5.82 -35.50 -2.35
CA PRO A 480 -5.79 -34.86 -1.04
C PRO A 480 -5.87 -35.93 0.06
N VAL A 481 -4.94 -35.85 1.00
CA VAL A 481 -4.77 -36.83 2.09
C VAL A 481 -5.24 -36.26 3.43
N GLY A 482 -5.03 -34.96 3.64
CA GLY A 482 -5.30 -34.30 4.91
C GLY A 482 -5.15 -32.78 4.81
N VAL A 483 -5.44 -32.09 5.91
CA VAL A 483 -5.11 -30.67 6.09
C VAL A 483 -4.09 -30.58 7.21
N LEU A 484 -2.96 -29.95 6.95
CA LEU A 484 -1.92 -29.67 7.93
C LEU A 484 -2.37 -28.51 8.82
N ASN A 485 -2.51 -28.80 10.11
CA ASN A 485 -2.72 -27.78 11.12
C ASN A 485 -1.36 -27.26 11.60
N LEU A 486 -0.99 -26.05 11.18
CA LEU A 486 0.30 -25.45 11.51
C LEU A 486 0.46 -25.15 13.01
N GLU A 487 -0.64 -24.96 13.75
CA GLU A 487 -0.58 -24.73 15.20
C GLU A 487 -0.27 -26.02 15.98
N THR A 488 -0.83 -27.16 15.53
CA THR A 488 -0.65 -28.44 16.23
C THR A 488 0.45 -29.31 15.62
N GLN A 489 0.91 -29.00 14.41
CA GLN A 489 1.82 -29.83 13.60
C GLN A 489 1.27 -31.24 13.33
N GLU A 490 -0.05 -31.40 13.42
CA GLU A 490 -0.78 -32.62 13.10
C GLU A 490 -1.53 -32.46 11.78
N VAL A 491 -1.79 -33.59 11.13
CA VAL A 491 -2.54 -33.63 9.86
C VAL A 491 -3.91 -34.20 10.13
N ASP A 492 -4.92 -33.35 9.96
CA ASP A 492 -6.31 -33.74 10.07
C ASP A 492 -6.70 -34.51 8.80
N PRO A 493 -7.07 -35.80 8.91
CA PRO A 493 -7.43 -36.60 7.73
C PRO A 493 -8.67 -36.01 7.07
N VAL A 494 -8.60 -35.77 5.77
CA VAL A 494 -9.77 -35.35 4.99
C VAL A 494 -10.70 -36.55 4.90
N VAL A 495 -11.83 -36.51 5.60
CA VAL A 495 -12.89 -37.50 5.43
C VAL A 495 -13.49 -37.26 4.04
N VAL A 496 -13.04 -38.02 3.05
CA VAL A 496 -13.54 -37.96 1.67
C VAL A 496 -14.96 -38.54 1.65
N GLU A 497 -15.95 -37.75 2.07
CA GLU A 497 -17.30 -37.91 1.57
C GLU A 497 -17.28 -37.47 0.11
N THR A 498 -17.36 -38.44 -0.79
CA THR A 498 -17.04 -38.38 -2.23
C THR A 498 -17.77 -37.31 -3.06
N GLU A 499 -18.61 -36.48 -2.47
CA GLU A 499 -19.27 -35.34 -3.12
C GLU A 499 -18.87 -33.97 -2.54
N SER A 500 -18.24 -33.90 -1.36
CA SER A 500 -17.93 -32.63 -0.67
C SER A 500 -16.54 -32.05 -1.03
N VAL A 501 -15.60 -32.88 -1.49
CA VAL A 501 -14.22 -32.44 -1.77
C VAL A 501 -14.13 -31.60 -3.06
N LYS A 502 -15.01 -31.82 -4.04
CA LYS A 502 -15.13 -30.90 -5.20
C LYS A 502 -15.63 -29.49 -4.81
N ASN A 503 -16.26 -29.37 -3.63
CA ASN A 503 -16.74 -28.09 -3.12
C ASN A 503 -15.75 -27.43 -2.14
N HIS A 504 -14.85 -28.18 -1.48
CA HIS A 504 -13.87 -27.59 -0.57
C HIS A 504 -12.70 -26.90 -1.29
N THR A 505 -12.30 -27.35 -2.49
CA THR A 505 -11.37 -26.56 -3.33
C THR A 505 -12.03 -25.29 -3.91
N ARG A 506 -13.34 -25.13 -3.73
CA ARG A 506 -14.10 -23.91 -4.07
C ARG A 506 -14.35 -22.99 -2.87
N HIS A 507 -13.98 -23.35 -1.64
CA HIS A 507 -14.44 -22.69 -0.42
C HIS A 507 -13.33 -22.35 0.61
N SER A 508 -12.22 -21.74 0.20
CA SER A 508 -11.28 -21.12 1.17
C SER A 508 -10.82 -19.69 0.86
N PHE A 509 -11.46 -19.01 -0.09
CA PHE A 509 -11.42 -17.54 -0.14
C PHE A 509 -12.85 -17.05 -0.15
N GLY A 510 -13.25 -16.32 0.89
CA GLY A 510 -14.62 -15.82 1.12
C GLY A 510 -15.08 -14.76 0.13
N PHE A 511 -14.98 -15.06 -1.15
CA PHE A 511 -15.69 -14.37 -2.21
C PHE A 511 -17.05 -15.05 -2.35
N ASP A 512 -18.12 -14.27 -2.20
CA ASP A 512 -19.48 -14.69 -2.49
C ASP A 512 -19.55 -15.41 -3.86
N ASP A 513 -20.43 -16.40 -3.99
CA ASP A 513 -20.62 -17.35 -5.12
C ASP A 513 -20.87 -16.72 -6.52
N GLU A 514 -20.54 -15.45 -6.76
CA GLU A 514 -20.55 -14.87 -8.09
C GLU A 514 -19.43 -15.49 -8.95
N PRO A 515 -19.78 -16.08 -10.11
CA PRO A 515 -18.77 -16.59 -11.03
C PRO A 515 -17.85 -15.44 -11.46
N LEU A 516 -16.56 -15.56 -11.16
CA LEU A 516 -15.55 -14.60 -11.59
C LEU A 516 -15.58 -14.44 -13.12
N SER A 517 -15.48 -13.20 -13.58
CA SER A 517 -15.36 -12.89 -15.01
C SER A 517 -14.02 -13.40 -15.57
N ALA A 518 -13.93 -13.52 -16.90
CA ALA A 518 -12.69 -13.91 -17.56
C ALA A 518 -11.51 -12.99 -17.18
N PHE A 519 -11.76 -11.68 -17.04
CA PHE A 519 -10.76 -10.71 -16.61
C PHE A 519 -10.27 -10.93 -15.18
N ALA A 520 -11.18 -11.23 -14.24
CA ALA A 520 -10.81 -11.48 -12.84
C ALA A 520 -9.95 -12.74 -12.71
N TRP A 521 -10.27 -13.80 -13.46
CA TRP A 521 -9.42 -15.00 -13.53
C TRP A 521 -8.05 -14.71 -14.15
N ALA A 522 -7.99 -13.85 -15.17
CA ALA A 522 -6.75 -13.47 -15.81
C ALA A 522 -5.82 -12.68 -14.88
N GLU A 523 -6.35 -11.69 -14.13
CA GLU A 523 -5.59 -10.96 -13.12
C GLU A 523 -5.05 -11.90 -12.05
N ARG A 524 -5.90 -12.79 -11.51
CA ARG A 524 -5.47 -13.78 -10.54
C ARG A 524 -4.37 -14.69 -11.06
N ALA A 525 -4.44 -15.09 -12.32
CA ALA A 525 -3.39 -15.90 -12.94
C ALA A 525 -2.06 -15.15 -13.02
N ARG A 526 -2.07 -13.84 -13.34
CA ARG A 526 -0.84 -13.02 -13.40
C ARG A 526 -0.21 -12.81 -12.02
N GLU A 527 -1.03 -12.63 -10.97
CA GLU A 527 -0.55 -12.61 -9.58
C GLU A 527 0.19 -13.92 -9.25
N LEU A 528 -0.44 -15.07 -9.53
CA LEU A 528 0.15 -16.38 -9.28
C LEU A 528 1.44 -16.62 -10.08
N VAL A 529 1.60 -16.04 -11.27
CA VAL A 529 2.87 -16.07 -12.02
C VAL A 529 3.95 -15.25 -11.32
N THR A 530 3.59 -14.12 -10.72
CA THR A 530 4.53 -13.24 -10.00
C THR A 530 5.09 -13.94 -8.76
N ASP A 531 4.26 -14.77 -8.14
CA ASP A 531 4.59 -15.56 -6.96
C ASP A 531 5.16 -16.97 -7.29
N ASP A 532 5.58 -17.20 -8.55
CA ASP A 532 6.13 -18.48 -9.05
C ASP A 532 5.21 -19.72 -8.90
N TYR A 533 3.91 -19.55 -8.65
CA TYR A 533 2.91 -20.62 -8.57
C TYR A 533 2.38 -21.06 -9.95
N PHE A 534 3.27 -21.50 -10.83
CA PHE A 534 2.96 -21.74 -12.25
C PHE A 534 1.83 -22.75 -12.52
N HIS A 535 1.68 -23.83 -11.73
CA HIS A 535 0.57 -24.77 -11.91
C HIS A 535 -0.80 -24.13 -11.64
N GLN A 536 -0.88 -23.33 -10.58
CA GLN A 536 -2.11 -22.66 -10.17
C GLN A 536 -2.44 -21.52 -11.14
N ALA A 537 -1.42 -20.76 -11.55
CA ALA A 537 -1.54 -19.75 -12.61
C ALA A 537 -2.09 -20.35 -13.91
N ALA A 538 -1.55 -21.49 -14.34
CA ALA A 538 -2.02 -22.16 -15.55
C ALA A 538 -3.49 -22.63 -15.43
N SER A 539 -3.89 -23.08 -14.25
CA SER A 539 -5.29 -23.43 -13.95
C SER A 539 -6.20 -22.20 -14.00
N ALA A 540 -5.79 -21.08 -13.41
CA ALA A 540 -6.53 -19.82 -13.40
C ALA A 540 -6.70 -19.25 -14.83
N PHE A 541 -5.64 -19.26 -15.65
CA PHE A 541 -5.77 -18.95 -17.08
C PHE A 541 -6.74 -19.90 -17.81
N GLY A 542 -6.80 -21.17 -17.40
CA GLY A 542 -7.76 -22.14 -17.92
C GLY A 542 -9.22 -21.80 -17.60
N GLU A 543 -9.50 -21.34 -16.39
CA GLU A 543 -10.84 -20.86 -16.01
C GLU A 543 -11.20 -19.56 -16.74
N ALA A 544 -10.23 -18.64 -16.92
CA ALA A 544 -10.43 -17.43 -17.73
C ALA A 544 -10.86 -17.79 -19.16
N LEU A 545 -10.16 -18.73 -19.81
CA LEU A 545 -10.49 -19.20 -21.16
C LEU A 545 -11.88 -19.85 -21.24
N LYS A 546 -12.30 -20.63 -20.22
CA LYS A 546 -13.66 -21.18 -20.16
C LYS A 546 -14.72 -20.07 -20.05
N CYS A 547 -14.44 -19.03 -19.26
CA CYS A 547 -15.31 -17.87 -19.19
C CYS A 547 -15.40 -17.19 -20.57
N CYS A 548 -14.28 -17.02 -21.29
CA CYS A 548 -14.27 -16.49 -22.65
C CYS A 548 -15.12 -17.32 -23.63
N GLU A 549 -15.04 -18.66 -23.57
CA GLU A 549 -15.87 -19.54 -24.41
C GLU A 549 -17.37 -19.38 -24.11
N SER A 550 -17.72 -19.13 -22.84
CA SER A 550 -19.12 -18.92 -22.42
C SER A 550 -19.65 -17.53 -22.77
N GLU A 551 -18.78 -16.52 -22.72
CA GLU A 551 -19.06 -15.14 -23.07
C GLU A 551 -18.82 -14.93 -24.57
N ARG A 552 -19.87 -15.06 -25.38
CA ARG A 552 -19.85 -14.94 -26.87
C ARG A 552 -19.22 -13.66 -27.48
N ALA A 553 -18.63 -12.77 -26.68
CA ALA A 553 -18.17 -11.45 -27.07
C ALA A 553 -16.75 -11.10 -26.55
N VAL A 554 -15.87 -12.09 -26.33
CA VAL A 554 -14.48 -11.79 -25.97
C VAL A 554 -13.62 -11.50 -27.21
N GLU A 555 -12.73 -10.52 -27.09
CA GLU A 555 -11.77 -10.15 -28.12
C GLU A 555 -10.72 -11.26 -28.31
N LEU A 556 -10.45 -11.63 -29.57
CA LEU A 556 -9.49 -12.70 -29.91
C LEU A 556 -8.09 -12.44 -29.34
N ASP A 557 -7.69 -11.17 -29.27
CA ASP A 557 -6.38 -10.76 -28.74
C ASP A 557 -6.25 -11.10 -27.25
N PHE A 558 -7.34 -10.93 -26.48
CA PHE A 558 -7.39 -11.30 -25.07
C PHE A 558 -7.31 -12.82 -24.88
N GLU A 559 -8.04 -13.60 -25.69
CA GLU A 559 -7.93 -15.07 -25.66
C GLU A 559 -6.51 -15.56 -25.98
N CYS A 560 -5.86 -14.93 -26.97
CA CYS A 560 -4.46 -15.20 -27.30
C CYS A 560 -3.52 -14.86 -26.13
N GLU A 561 -3.77 -13.76 -25.41
CA GLU A 561 -3.00 -13.40 -24.22
C GLU A 561 -3.11 -14.45 -23.12
N LEU A 562 -4.32 -14.94 -22.83
CA LEU A 562 -4.55 -16.00 -21.84
C LEU A 562 -3.84 -17.31 -22.24
N LEU A 563 -3.89 -17.69 -23.51
CA LEU A 563 -3.18 -18.86 -24.03
C LEU A 563 -1.67 -18.70 -23.89
N ARG A 564 -1.10 -17.52 -24.17
CA ARG A 564 0.34 -17.25 -23.98
C ARG A 564 0.74 -17.31 -22.51
N GLY A 565 -0.05 -16.69 -21.62
CA GLY A 565 0.18 -16.78 -20.17
C GLY A 565 0.18 -18.22 -19.67
N ARG A 566 -0.80 -19.02 -20.10
CA ARG A 566 -0.91 -20.44 -19.73
C ARG A 566 0.23 -21.29 -20.30
N ALA A 567 0.59 -21.09 -21.56
CA ALA A 567 1.70 -21.78 -22.20
C ALA A 567 3.05 -21.43 -21.53
N GLY A 568 3.26 -20.16 -21.17
CA GLY A 568 4.42 -19.73 -20.39
C GLY A 568 4.54 -20.48 -19.06
N CYS A 569 3.42 -20.68 -18.37
CA CYS A 569 3.38 -21.49 -17.15
C CYS A 569 3.74 -22.97 -17.42
N TRP A 570 3.17 -23.60 -18.47
CA TRP A 570 3.50 -24.98 -18.83
C TRP A 570 4.96 -25.19 -19.21
N ARG A 571 5.58 -24.21 -19.86
CA ARG A 571 7.02 -24.22 -20.15
C ARG A 571 7.84 -24.26 -18.86
N ARG A 572 7.47 -23.49 -17.84
CA ARG A 572 8.17 -23.43 -16.55
C ARG A 572 8.08 -24.75 -15.78
N VAL A 573 6.88 -25.35 -15.73
CA VAL A 573 6.66 -26.63 -15.03
C VAL A 573 6.98 -27.88 -15.86
N ARG A 574 7.49 -27.71 -17.09
CA ARG A 574 7.88 -28.79 -18.02
C ARG A 574 6.73 -29.74 -18.41
N GLU A 575 5.49 -29.25 -18.44
CA GLU A 575 4.30 -29.99 -18.89
C GLU A 575 4.14 -29.89 -20.42
N PHE A 576 5.05 -30.56 -21.14
CA PHE A 576 5.20 -30.36 -22.60
C PHE A 576 3.97 -30.78 -23.43
N LYS A 577 3.14 -31.71 -22.94
CA LYS A 577 1.89 -32.07 -23.65
C LYS A 577 0.88 -30.92 -23.66
N SER A 578 0.73 -30.25 -22.52
CA SER A 578 -0.16 -29.10 -22.38
C SER A 578 0.39 -27.88 -23.11
N LEU A 579 1.70 -27.65 -23.03
CA LEU A 579 2.41 -26.63 -23.82
C LEU A 579 2.17 -26.80 -25.33
N LEU A 580 2.31 -28.03 -25.84
CA LEU A 580 2.10 -28.33 -27.26
C LEU A 580 0.69 -27.99 -27.70
N LYS A 581 -0.31 -28.34 -26.89
CA LYS A 581 -1.72 -28.06 -27.17
C LYS A 581 -1.98 -26.56 -27.28
N ASP A 582 -1.49 -25.77 -26.32
CA ASP A 582 -1.71 -24.31 -26.30
C ASP A 582 -0.95 -23.62 -27.45
N ALA A 583 0.26 -24.07 -27.76
CA ALA A 583 1.03 -23.59 -28.90
C ALA A 583 0.34 -23.90 -30.24
N GLU A 584 -0.22 -25.11 -30.41
CA GLU A 584 -0.97 -25.46 -31.61
C GLU A 584 -2.28 -24.65 -31.74
N GLN A 585 -2.95 -24.35 -30.62
CA GLN A 585 -4.13 -23.48 -30.59
C GLN A 585 -3.78 -22.04 -31.02
N LEU A 586 -2.70 -21.46 -30.49
CA LEU A 586 -2.22 -20.13 -30.90
C LEU A 586 -1.90 -20.07 -32.41
N LEU A 587 -1.29 -21.12 -32.95
CA LEU A 587 -0.96 -21.21 -34.37
C LEU A 587 -2.19 -21.36 -35.30
N VAL A 588 -3.35 -21.72 -34.76
CA VAL A 588 -4.63 -21.66 -35.49
C VAL A 588 -5.06 -20.20 -35.68
N TYR A 589 -4.81 -19.34 -34.69
CA TYR A 589 -5.15 -17.92 -34.74
C TYR A 589 -4.13 -17.12 -35.57
N ASP A 590 -2.84 -17.36 -35.34
CA ASP A 590 -1.74 -16.77 -36.11
C ASP A 590 -0.67 -17.83 -36.43
N ALA A 591 -0.69 -18.32 -37.67
CA ALA A 591 0.28 -19.32 -38.15
C ALA A 591 1.74 -18.80 -38.17
N THR A 592 1.95 -17.50 -38.01
CA THR A 592 3.26 -16.84 -37.99
C THR A 592 3.73 -16.43 -36.60
N ASP A 593 2.99 -16.76 -35.54
CA ASP A 593 3.38 -16.48 -34.16
C ASP A 593 4.71 -17.17 -33.81
N ALA A 594 5.76 -16.36 -33.66
CA ALA A 594 7.12 -16.83 -33.45
C ALA A 594 7.29 -17.58 -32.11
N GLU A 595 6.60 -17.12 -31.07
CA GLU A 595 6.68 -17.70 -29.73
C GLU A 595 5.96 -19.05 -29.69
N ALA A 596 4.78 -19.16 -30.31
CA ALA A 596 4.06 -20.43 -30.43
C ALA A 596 4.83 -21.45 -31.29
N LEU A 597 5.53 -21.01 -32.35
CA LEU A 597 6.43 -21.88 -33.13
C LEU A 597 7.60 -22.41 -32.30
N GLU A 598 8.20 -21.57 -31.44
CA GLU A 598 9.26 -21.98 -30.51
C GLU A 598 8.73 -23.00 -29.50
N TRP A 599 7.62 -22.71 -28.82
CA TRP A 599 7.00 -23.61 -27.84
C TRP A 599 6.60 -24.95 -28.44
N ARG A 600 6.02 -24.96 -29.65
CA ARG A 600 5.70 -26.20 -30.36
C ARG A 600 6.96 -27.03 -30.65
N SER A 601 8.03 -26.37 -31.09
CA SER A 601 9.30 -27.05 -31.41
C SER A 601 9.97 -27.62 -30.16
N LEU A 602 9.98 -26.84 -29.07
CA LEU A 602 10.45 -27.27 -27.75
C LEU A 602 9.66 -28.49 -27.28
N ALA A 603 8.32 -28.39 -27.22
CA ALA A 603 7.48 -29.47 -26.74
C ALA A 603 7.61 -30.76 -27.57
N ARG A 604 7.71 -30.67 -28.91
CA ARG A 604 7.92 -31.84 -29.77
C ARG A 604 9.26 -32.52 -29.51
N ARG A 605 10.32 -31.72 -29.34
CA ARG A 605 11.65 -32.23 -29.01
C ARG A 605 11.65 -33.01 -27.69
N GLU A 606 11.07 -32.45 -26.64
CA GLU A 606 11.03 -33.08 -25.32
C GLU A 606 10.09 -34.30 -25.26
N LEU A 607 9.04 -34.32 -26.09
CA LEU A 607 8.11 -35.46 -26.21
C LEU A 607 8.61 -36.56 -27.17
N GLY A 608 9.67 -36.31 -27.95
CA GLY A 608 10.21 -37.26 -28.91
C GLY A 608 9.31 -37.56 -30.11
N ILE A 609 8.56 -36.55 -30.60
CA ILE A 609 7.61 -36.65 -31.73
C ILE A 609 8.02 -35.87 -32.97
#